data_AF-A0A1F5JVP0-F1
#
_entry.id   AF-A0A1F5JVP0-F1
#
_cell.length_a   1.000
_cell.length_b   1.000
_cell.length_c   1.000
_cell.angle_alpha   90.00
_cell.angle_beta   90.00
_cell.angle_gamma   90.00
#
_symmetry.space_group_name_H-M   'P 1'
#
loop_
_entity.id
_entity.type
_entity.pdbx_description
1 polymer ?
#
loop_
_entity_poly.entity_id
_entity_poly.type
_entity_poly.pdbx_seq_one_letter_code
_entity_poly.pdbx_strand_id
1 'polypeptide(L)'
;MVKTSRVKSNKLMVELRRQEGLTSGEVRANLPEQLNRYLVNFKGRLRIVRPDLATRWLDSEVQDANLIKKILGFIGDNNEMCEVWYSERMQQARDKELESQGPTHVFKIKCIDGRKPRGFEGPANSLKAEGGLLALKHDPTTRRPEPLSSEICIALSDSNADLLEMNVAHYDSTDPNHGCAAIGRVITDHSKGEESVWPFLSSHEKSLVIQAGGISHEYAGMVLMELTNSKALNEIHRRYMVCSDTQPIKQVAVTVLADTRTMGLELRVPLLKAGQAGLELVPANEQKVLSTAQLTHDFETDLTRVSNFPVGAFKETFNDKEHFVDYYEALVDLSAVLSKPENGVSLLFEKVNSFIKENYPNLSSGQTQAFRYRVLRTVAHQYLTGLHHPQDHPFSDHDEKFISIGPGTDYVGKYETDKQCFRMSGPDAKTATRRLVIAASVMDKTKVDGEDPHIIFLCTPVRENGDAEEYQNAYADSATFYRSLMNKKIIRDLIRSKNILPVPVLISFETNKVLEVVSKNAIFA
;
A
#
# COMPACT_ATOMS: atom_id res chain seq x y z
N MET A 1 38.55 29.48 12.91
CA MET A 1 39.00 28.25 13.62
C MET A 1 37.93 27.82 14.60
N VAL A 2 37.38 26.62 14.38
CA VAL A 2 36.36 25.94 15.19
C VAL A 2 37.00 25.38 16.47
N LYS A 3 36.29 25.44 17.60
CA LYS A 3 36.51 24.55 18.75
C LYS A 3 35.17 23.96 19.21
N THR A 4 34.91 22.75 18.74
CA THR A 4 33.91 21.82 19.27
C THR A 4 34.44 21.09 20.52
N SER A 5 33.51 20.57 21.31
CA SER A 5 33.62 19.38 22.19
C SER A 5 34.35 19.48 23.54
N ARG A 6 33.64 19.09 24.62
CA ARG A 6 34.20 18.36 25.78
C ARG A 6 33.17 17.91 26.81
N VAL A 7 32.00 18.55 26.90
CA VAL A 7 31.14 18.38 28.09
C VAL A 7 30.23 17.14 28.06
N LYS A 8 29.79 16.64 26.89
CA LYS A 8 28.89 15.47 26.81
C LYS A 8 29.60 14.09 26.90
N SER A 9 30.92 13.98 26.73
CA SER A 9 31.62 12.69 26.82
C SER A 9 31.92 12.24 28.26
N ASN A 10 31.99 13.17 29.22
CA ASN A 10 32.46 12.83 30.56
C ASN A 10 31.46 12.02 31.40
N LYS A 11 30.14 12.18 31.22
CA LYS A 11 29.14 11.40 31.97
C LYS A 11 29.09 9.93 31.54
N LEU A 12 29.09 9.66 30.23
CA LEU A 12 29.10 8.29 29.69
C LEU A 12 30.38 7.54 30.07
N MET A 13 31.52 8.23 30.02
CA MET A 13 32.82 7.69 30.43
C MET A 13 32.89 7.37 31.93
N VAL A 14 32.12 8.05 32.78
CA VAL A 14 32.08 7.79 34.23
C VAL A 14 31.23 6.56 34.54
N GLU A 15 30.11 6.37 33.83
CA GLU A 15 29.22 5.22 34.06
C GLU A 15 29.84 3.90 33.59
N LEU A 16 30.53 3.89 32.44
CA LEU A 16 31.24 2.70 31.93
C LEU A 16 32.37 2.24 32.87
N ARG A 17 33.08 3.18 33.50
CA ARG A 17 34.11 2.86 34.51
C ARG A 17 33.52 2.25 35.78
N ARG A 18 32.32 2.69 36.16
CA ARG A 18 31.64 2.24 37.38
C ARG A 18 31.13 0.81 37.25
N GLN A 19 30.65 0.42 36.07
CA GLN A 19 30.07 -0.91 35.84
C GLN A 19 31.11 -1.98 35.49
N GLU A 20 32.16 -1.63 34.73
CA GLU A 20 33.13 -2.62 34.23
C GLU A 20 34.52 -2.55 34.90
N GLY A 21 34.74 -1.62 35.84
CA GLY A 21 35.99 -1.52 36.60
C GLY A 21 37.20 -1.04 35.77
N LEU A 22 36.98 -0.44 34.60
CA LEU A 22 38.02 -0.03 33.66
C LEU A 22 38.64 1.34 33.98
N THR A 23 39.89 1.55 33.58
CA THR A 23 40.59 2.83 33.75
C THR A 23 40.27 3.85 32.64
N SER A 24 40.58 5.12 32.90
CA SER A 24 40.32 6.22 31.96
C SER A 24 40.96 6.07 30.58
N GLY A 25 42.13 5.41 30.54
CA GLY A 25 42.88 5.16 29.32
C GLY A 25 42.27 4.05 28.49
N GLU A 26 41.82 2.98 29.13
CA GLU A 26 41.25 1.78 28.49
C GLU A 26 39.90 2.08 27.83
N VAL A 27 39.02 2.83 28.51
CA VAL A 27 37.73 3.23 27.93
C VAL A 27 37.92 4.16 26.73
N ARG A 28 38.96 5.01 26.72
CA ARG A 28 39.24 5.88 25.56
C ARG A 28 39.89 5.15 24.40
N ALA A 29 40.72 4.15 24.68
CA ALA A 29 41.39 3.35 23.66
C ALA A 29 40.41 2.44 22.91
N ASN A 30 39.40 1.89 23.61
CA ASN A 30 38.46 0.90 23.08
C ASN A 30 37.03 1.43 22.89
N LEU A 31 36.79 2.74 23.06
CA LEU A 31 35.46 3.36 22.94
C LEU A 31 34.76 3.03 21.60
N PRO A 32 35.45 3.07 20.44
CA PRO A 32 34.83 2.71 19.17
C PRO A 32 34.44 1.23 19.12
N GLU A 33 35.23 0.36 19.73
CA GLU A 33 35.05 -1.09 19.72
C GLU A 33 33.97 -1.56 20.72
N GLN A 34 33.77 -0.84 21.82
CA GLN A 34 32.69 -1.05 22.79
C GLN A 34 31.33 -0.49 22.32
N LEU A 35 31.33 0.67 21.65
CA LEU A 35 30.16 1.14 20.89
C LEU A 35 29.80 0.14 19.80
N ASN A 36 30.82 -0.38 19.10
CA ASN A 36 30.66 -1.44 18.13
C ASN A 36 30.15 -2.74 18.77
N ARG A 37 30.63 -3.24 19.92
CA ARG A 37 30.09 -4.49 20.51
C ARG A 37 28.60 -4.43 20.90
N TYR A 38 28.06 -3.25 21.19
CA TYR A 38 26.59 -3.05 21.35
C TYR A 38 25.86 -2.79 20.01
N LEU A 39 26.59 -2.83 18.90
CA LEU A 39 26.18 -2.62 17.50
C LEU A 39 26.59 -3.77 16.53
N VAL A 40 27.20 -4.89 16.95
CA VAL A 40 28.03 -5.71 16.02
C VAL A 40 27.70 -7.21 16.03
N ASN A 41 27.44 -7.81 14.85
CA ASN A 41 28.56 -8.46 14.13
C ASN A 41 28.34 -8.76 12.64
N PHE A 42 29.44 -8.56 11.91
CA PHE A 42 29.58 -8.41 10.48
C PHE A 42 30.11 -9.71 9.87
N LYS A 43 29.19 -10.51 9.32
CA LYS A 43 29.39 -11.55 8.27
C LYS A 43 28.07 -11.78 7.52
N GLY A 44 27.38 -10.70 7.14
CA GLY A 44 26.09 -10.76 6.43
C GLY A 44 24.86 -10.34 7.25
N ARG A 45 24.91 -9.23 8.01
CA ARG A 45 23.70 -8.66 8.65
C ARG A 45 23.71 -7.13 8.66
N LEU A 46 22.55 -6.56 8.32
CA LEU A 46 22.00 -5.23 8.59
C LEU A 46 22.92 -4.00 8.64
N ARG A 47 22.69 -3.04 7.72
CA ARG A 47 22.98 -1.62 7.97
C ARG A 47 21.91 -1.04 8.89
N ILE A 48 22.26 -0.83 10.17
CA ILE A 48 21.47 -0.02 11.09
C ILE A 48 21.60 1.45 10.67
N VAL A 49 20.45 2.11 10.55
CA VAL A 49 20.27 3.56 10.47
C VAL A 49 21.28 4.24 11.37
N ARG A 50 22.20 5.05 10.81
CA ARG A 50 23.15 5.84 11.59
C ARG A 50 22.39 6.69 12.62
N PRO A 51 22.36 6.31 13.92
CA PRO A 51 21.51 7.00 14.89
C PRO A 51 22.01 8.42 15.12
N ASP A 52 23.29 8.70 14.85
CA ASP A 52 23.98 9.98 15.00
C ASP A 52 23.61 11.04 13.94
N LEU A 53 23.12 10.62 12.77
CA LEU A 53 22.63 11.52 11.72
C LEU A 53 21.13 11.79 11.86
N ALA A 54 20.33 10.77 12.20
CA ALA A 54 18.92 10.95 12.52
C ALA A 54 18.73 11.81 13.78
N THR A 55 19.56 11.64 14.83
CA THR A 55 19.53 12.51 16.01
C THR A 55 19.92 13.95 15.73
N ARG A 56 20.77 14.25 14.73
CA ARG A 56 21.14 15.65 14.41
C ARG A 56 20.01 16.45 13.77
N TRP A 57 19.15 15.82 12.96
CA TRP A 57 17.92 16.46 12.44
C TRP A 57 16.91 16.65 13.57
N LEU A 58 16.64 15.56 14.29
CA LEU A 58 15.67 15.50 15.37
C LEU A 58 16.00 16.48 16.51
N ASP A 59 17.24 16.54 17.00
CA ASP A 59 17.67 17.49 18.05
C ASP A 59 17.47 18.99 17.67
N SER A 60 17.35 19.32 16.38
CA SER A 60 17.27 20.70 15.89
C SER A 60 15.84 21.19 15.57
N GLU A 61 14.92 20.29 15.20
CA GLU A 61 13.50 20.61 14.91
C GLU A 61 12.52 20.01 15.92
N VAL A 62 12.89 18.87 16.53
CA VAL A 62 12.11 18.11 17.50
C VAL A 62 12.91 18.04 18.80
N GLN A 63 12.76 19.07 19.64
CA GLN A 63 13.42 19.09 20.96
C GLN A 63 12.86 18.03 21.93
N ASP A 64 11.87 17.24 21.49
CA ASP A 64 11.22 16.20 22.27
C ASP A 64 11.79 14.81 21.98
N ALA A 65 12.63 14.32 22.89
CA ALA A 65 13.25 13.00 22.82
C ALA A 65 12.26 11.83 22.63
N ASN A 66 11.00 11.96 23.07
CA ASN A 66 9.99 10.92 22.87
C ASN A 66 9.54 10.85 21.41
N LEU A 67 9.36 11.99 20.75
CA LEU A 67 8.99 12.05 19.34
C LEU A 67 10.14 11.54 18.45
N ILE A 68 11.39 11.82 18.82
CA ILE A 68 12.59 11.20 18.20
C ILE A 68 12.51 9.68 18.29
N LYS A 69 12.27 9.15 19.50
CA LYS A 69 12.16 7.72 19.75
C LYS A 69 11.02 7.10 18.95
N LYS A 70 9.89 7.78 18.82
CA LYS A 70 8.73 7.35 18.02
C LYS A 70 9.05 7.24 16.54
N ILE A 71 9.70 8.26 15.96
CA ILE A 71 10.12 8.26 14.54
C ILE A 71 11.11 7.12 14.28
N LEU A 72 12.13 6.98 15.13
CA LEU A 72 13.11 5.90 15.02
C LEU A 72 12.47 4.52 15.22
N GLY A 73 11.46 4.41 16.08
CA GLY A 73 10.65 3.20 16.26
C GLY A 73 9.96 2.78 14.97
N PHE A 74 9.22 3.69 14.32
CA PHE A 74 8.58 3.39 13.02
C PHE A 74 9.59 3.02 11.92
N ILE A 75 10.74 3.68 11.90
CA ILE A 75 11.81 3.33 10.94
C ILE A 75 12.38 1.93 11.22
N GLY A 76 12.67 1.64 12.49
CA GLY A 76 13.17 0.33 12.92
C GLY A 76 12.17 -0.77 12.57
N ASP A 77 10.90 -0.54 12.86
CA ASP A 77 9.81 -1.46 12.56
C ASP A 77 9.70 -1.78 11.07
N ASN A 78 9.75 -0.75 10.22
CA ASN A 78 9.72 -0.91 8.77
C ASN A 78 10.90 -1.74 8.27
N ASN A 79 12.10 -1.43 8.76
CA ASN A 79 13.32 -2.10 8.29
C ASN A 79 13.37 -3.57 8.71
N GLU A 80 12.91 -3.89 9.91
CA GLU A 80 12.73 -5.27 10.38
C GLU A 80 11.73 -6.03 9.48
N MET A 81 10.58 -5.43 9.16
CA MET A 81 9.63 -6.06 8.25
C MET A 81 10.14 -6.19 6.82
N CYS A 82 10.99 -5.28 6.35
CA CYS A 82 11.70 -5.45 5.09
C CYS A 82 12.61 -6.69 5.15
N GLU A 83 13.28 -6.96 6.27
CA GLU A 83 14.13 -8.15 6.41
C GLU A 83 13.34 -9.43 6.47
N VAL A 84 12.21 -9.45 7.17
CA VAL A 84 11.27 -10.56 7.12
C VAL A 84 10.83 -10.79 5.67
N TRP A 85 10.44 -9.72 4.97
CA TRP A 85 9.99 -9.77 3.57
C TRP A 85 11.07 -10.32 2.63
N TYR A 86 12.34 -9.99 2.84
CA TYR A 86 13.48 -10.44 2.02
C TYR A 86 14.21 -11.66 2.60
N SER A 87 13.67 -12.29 3.64
CA SER A 87 14.21 -13.54 4.17
C SER A 87 14.04 -14.69 3.16
N GLU A 88 14.93 -15.68 3.23
CA GLU A 88 14.90 -16.85 2.33
C GLU A 88 13.56 -17.59 2.41
N ARG A 89 13.05 -17.79 3.63
CA ARG A 89 11.79 -18.48 3.89
C ARG A 89 10.60 -17.73 3.27
N MET A 90 10.54 -16.42 3.45
CA MET A 90 9.51 -15.59 2.82
C MET A 90 9.65 -15.56 1.29
N GLN A 91 10.87 -15.54 0.76
CA GLN A 91 11.12 -15.62 -0.67
C GLN A 91 10.56 -16.93 -1.26
N GLN A 92 10.84 -18.08 -0.65
CA GLN A 92 10.30 -19.37 -1.07
C GLN A 92 8.77 -19.37 -1.09
N ALA A 93 8.12 -18.79 -0.07
CA ALA A 93 6.67 -18.67 -0.03
C ALA A 93 6.11 -17.77 -1.15
N ARG A 94 6.77 -16.66 -1.45
CA ARG A 94 6.37 -15.80 -2.58
C ARG A 94 6.57 -16.47 -3.93
N ASP A 95 7.66 -17.20 -4.12
CA ASP A 95 7.94 -17.91 -5.37
C ASP A 95 6.87 -18.97 -5.63
N LYS A 96 6.45 -19.70 -4.58
CA LYS A 96 5.31 -20.63 -4.63
C LYS A 96 3.97 -19.95 -4.94
N GLU A 97 3.74 -18.76 -4.39
CA GLU A 97 2.56 -17.95 -4.73
C GLU A 97 2.56 -17.54 -6.20
N LEU A 98 3.71 -17.11 -6.74
CA LEU A 98 3.85 -16.73 -8.14
C LEU A 98 3.65 -17.93 -9.08
N GLU A 99 4.19 -19.10 -8.74
CA GLU A 99 3.96 -20.35 -9.50
C GLU A 99 2.46 -20.69 -9.55
N SER A 100 1.76 -20.57 -8.42
CA SER A 100 0.33 -20.89 -8.33
C SER A 100 -0.56 -19.85 -9.05
N GLN A 101 -0.20 -18.57 -8.96
CA GLN A 101 -0.88 -17.49 -9.68
C GLN A 101 -0.72 -17.62 -11.20
N GLY A 102 0.42 -18.15 -11.64
CA GLY A 102 0.77 -18.24 -13.05
C GLY A 102 1.52 -16.98 -13.55
N PRO A 103 1.84 -16.94 -14.86
CA PRO A 103 2.76 -15.97 -15.44
C PRO A 103 2.21 -14.54 -15.50
N THR A 104 0.90 -14.36 -15.28
CA THR A 104 0.25 -13.05 -15.36
C THR A 104 0.70 -12.14 -14.23
N HIS A 105 1.18 -10.95 -14.58
CA HIS A 105 1.47 -9.90 -13.62
C HIS A 105 0.16 -9.34 -13.06
N VAL A 106 0.03 -9.32 -11.73
CA VAL A 106 -1.16 -8.76 -11.07
C VAL A 106 -0.81 -7.40 -10.48
N PHE A 107 -1.48 -6.36 -10.96
CA PHE A 107 -1.32 -5.00 -10.49
C PHE A 107 -2.60 -4.52 -9.80
N LYS A 108 -2.49 -3.88 -8.63
CA LYS A 108 -3.65 -3.42 -7.85
C LYS A 108 -3.69 -1.91 -7.77
N ILE A 109 -4.83 -1.31 -8.10
CA ILE A 109 -5.09 0.12 -7.85
C ILE A 109 -6.10 0.21 -6.73
N LYS A 110 -5.74 0.85 -5.62
CA LYS A 110 -6.60 0.91 -4.43
C LYS A 110 -6.50 2.22 -3.67
N CYS A 111 -7.46 2.43 -2.77
CA CYS A 111 -7.47 3.60 -1.90
C CYS A 111 -6.22 3.69 -1.01
N ILE A 112 -5.84 4.93 -0.67
CA ILE A 112 -4.82 5.24 0.35
C ILE A 112 -5.19 4.75 1.76
N ASP A 113 -6.44 4.34 1.99
CA ASP A 113 -6.94 3.77 3.25
C ASP A 113 -6.00 2.69 3.82
N GLY A 114 -5.66 2.85 5.11
CA GLY A 114 -4.67 2.07 5.83
C GLY A 114 -5.17 0.71 6.32
N ARG A 115 -6.49 0.46 6.29
CA ARG A 115 -7.16 -0.74 6.85
C ARG A 115 -6.97 -2.03 6.03
N LYS A 116 -6.11 -2.00 5.02
CA LYS A 116 -5.70 -3.18 4.24
C LYS A 116 -4.19 -3.33 4.31
N PRO A 117 -3.66 -4.14 5.25
CA PRO A 117 -2.22 -4.32 5.40
C PRO A 117 -1.65 -5.25 4.32
N ARG A 118 -0.32 -5.20 4.14
CA ARG A 118 0.37 -5.81 2.97
C ARG A 118 0.28 -7.34 2.94
N GLY A 119 0.22 -8.00 4.09
CA GLY A 119 0.10 -9.47 4.18
C GLY A 119 -1.07 -10.04 3.38
N PHE A 120 -2.11 -9.24 3.18
CA PHE A 120 -3.32 -9.57 2.44
C PHE A 120 -3.16 -9.39 0.94
N GLU A 121 -2.15 -8.65 0.51
CA GLU A 121 -2.00 -8.22 -0.87
C GLU A 121 -1.11 -9.16 -1.68
N GLY A 122 -0.22 -9.90 -1.01
CA GLY A 122 0.76 -10.80 -1.62
C GLY A 122 1.90 -10.03 -2.32
N PRO A 123 2.59 -10.65 -3.29
CA PRO A 123 3.68 -10.02 -4.01
C PRO A 123 3.19 -8.99 -5.04
N ALA A 124 1.89 -8.88 -5.31
CA ALA A 124 1.33 -7.96 -6.30
C ALA A 124 1.77 -6.51 -6.05
N ASN A 125 2.21 -5.84 -7.10
CA ASN A 125 2.46 -4.41 -7.04
C ASN A 125 1.14 -3.67 -6.83
N SER A 126 1.19 -2.58 -6.08
CA SER A 126 -0.01 -1.79 -5.85
C SER A 126 0.25 -0.30 -5.85
N LEU A 127 -0.53 0.42 -6.65
CA LEU A 127 -0.62 1.88 -6.58
C LEU A 127 -1.69 2.27 -5.55
N LYS A 128 -1.33 3.21 -4.67
CA LYS A 128 -2.24 3.76 -3.68
C LYS A 128 -2.65 5.17 -4.09
N ALA A 129 -3.91 5.32 -4.49
CA ALA A 129 -4.47 6.59 -4.96
C ALA A 129 -5.73 6.96 -4.14
N GLU A 130 -6.07 8.24 -4.12
CA GLU A 130 -7.27 8.70 -3.43
C GLU A 130 -8.52 8.04 -4.03
N GLY A 131 -9.32 7.36 -3.20
CA GLY A 131 -10.49 6.61 -3.66
C GLY A 131 -10.18 5.46 -4.62
N GLY A 132 -8.90 5.11 -4.82
CA GLY A 132 -8.46 4.17 -5.85
C GLY A 132 -8.62 4.71 -7.29
N LEU A 133 -8.72 6.03 -7.45
CA LEU A 133 -8.91 6.67 -8.76
C LEU A 133 -7.55 7.07 -9.35
N LEU A 134 -7.30 6.69 -10.60
CA LEU A 134 -6.08 7.10 -11.29
C LEU A 134 -6.14 8.57 -11.68
N ALA A 135 -5.04 9.26 -11.42
CA ALA A 135 -4.83 10.59 -11.97
C ALA A 135 -4.53 10.46 -13.47
N LEU A 136 -5.32 11.13 -14.31
CA LEU A 136 -5.27 11.05 -15.77
C LEU A 136 -4.91 12.40 -16.38
N LYS A 137 -4.24 12.39 -17.53
CA LYS A 137 -4.03 13.55 -18.41
C LYS A 137 -4.50 13.22 -19.82
N HIS A 138 -4.79 14.24 -20.63
CA HIS A 138 -4.93 14.03 -22.07
C HIS A 138 -3.56 13.97 -22.72
N ASP A 139 -3.31 12.93 -23.51
CA ASP A 139 -2.19 12.89 -24.43
C ASP A 139 -2.30 14.10 -25.38
N PRO A 140 -1.25 14.92 -25.52
CA PRO A 140 -1.31 16.17 -26.29
C PRO A 140 -1.62 15.96 -27.78
N THR A 141 -1.34 14.77 -28.31
CA THR A 141 -1.48 14.44 -29.74
C THR A 141 -2.85 13.85 -30.04
N THR A 142 -3.22 12.80 -29.32
CA THR A 142 -4.43 11.98 -29.53
C THR A 142 -5.63 12.46 -28.71
N ARG A 143 -5.39 13.34 -27.73
CA ARG A 143 -6.37 13.82 -26.75
C ARG A 143 -7.02 12.70 -25.94
N ARG A 144 -6.45 11.49 -25.91
CA ARG A 144 -6.95 10.35 -25.12
C ARG A 144 -6.49 10.43 -23.66
N PRO A 145 -7.25 9.89 -22.69
CA PRO A 145 -6.82 9.80 -21.30
C PRO A 145 -5.61 8.86 -21.14
N GLU A 146 -4.61 9.30 -20.37
CA GLU A 146 -3.44 8.51 -19.97
C GLU A 146 -3.14 8.69 -18.48
N PRO A 147 -2.78 7.61 -17.75
CA PRO A 147 -2.27 7.68 -16.40
C PRO A 147 -1.08 8.62 -16.29
N LEU A 148 -1.07 9.41 -15.21
CA LEU A 148 0.09 10.20 -14.82
C LEU A 148 1.19 9.34 -14.17
N SER A 149 0.85 8.16 -13.65
CA SER A 149 1.81 7.24 -13.04
C SER A 149 2.65 6.55 -14.10
N SER A 150 3.95 6.85 -14.10
CA SER A 150 4.93 6.18 -14.95
C SER A 150 5.02 4.68 -14.65
N GLU A 151 4.80 4.26 -13.41
CA GLU A 151 4.83 2.85 -13.02
C GLU A 151 3.71 2.05 -13.69
N ILE A 152 2.51 2.63 -13.80
CA ILE A 152 1.40 2.03 -14.54
C ILE A 152 1.74 1.96 -16.02
N CYS A 153 2.27 3.04 -16.61
CA CYS A 153 2.66 3.04 -18.01
C CYS A 153 3.77 2.01 -18.30
N ILE A 154 4.76 1.87 -17.41
CA ILE A 154 5.83 0.87 -17.52
C ILE A 154 5.24 -0.54 -17.41
N ALA A 155 4.43 -0.80 -16.40
CA ALA A 155 3.78 -2.11 -16.20
C ALA A 155 2.88 -2.51 -17.38
N LEU A 156 2.24 -1.54 -18.03
CA LEU A 156 1.41 -1.76 -19.23
C LEU A 156 2.21 -1.85 -20.53
N SER A 157 3.45 -1.33 -20.56
CA SER A 157 4.30 -1.30 -21.75
C SER A 157 5.13 -2.56 -21.94
N ASP A 158 5.23 -3.42 -20.93
CA ASP A 158 5.92 -4.71 -21.05
C ASP A 158 5.08 -5.68 -21.88
N SER A 159 5.28 -5.63 -23.20
CA SER A 159 4.54 -6.46 -24.18
C SER A 159 4.74 -7.96 -24.00
N ASN A 160 5.69 -8.39 -23.16
CA ASN A 160 5.96 -9.80 -22.87
C ASN A 160 5.20 -10.29 -21.62
N ALA A 161 4.59 -9.39 -20.84
CA ALA A 161 3.88 -9.73 -19.61
C ALA A 161 2.37 -9.68 -19.82
N ASP A 162 1.68 -10.82 -19.67
CA ASP A 162 0.22 -10.84 -19.54
C ASP A 162 -0.16 -10.11 -18.24
N LEU A 163 -0.99 -9.06 -18.31
CA LEU A 163 -1.30 -8.19 -17.16
C LEU A 163 -2.75 -8.34 -16.72
N LEU A 164 -2.99 -8.52 -15.42
CA LEU A 164 -4.30 -8.38 -14.80
C LEU A 164 -4.28 -7.22 -13.81
N GLU A 165 -5.12 -6.22 -14.06
CA GLU A 165 -5.30 -5.09 -13.17
C GLU A 165 -6.56 -5.27 -12.31
N MET A 166 -6.42 -5.04 -11.01
CA MET A 166 -7.53 -5.06 -10.07
C MET A 166 -7.75 -3.65 -9.51
N ASN A 167 -8.84 -3.02 -9.92
CA ASN A 167 -9.36 -1.80 -9.30
C ASN A 167 -10.12 -2.19 -8.03
N VAL A 168 -9.63 -1.76 -6.86
CA VAL A 168 -10.14 -2.19 -5.56
C VAL A 168 -10.82 -1.03 -4.85
N ALA A 169 -12.15 -1.00 -4.93
CA ALA A 169 -12.98 -0.18 -4.06
C ALA A 169 -12.99 -0.77 -2.62
N HIS A 170 -13.47 0.00 -1.65
CA HIS A 170 -13.61 -0.49 -0.28
C HIS A 170 -14.81 0.07 0.45
N TYR A 171 -15.31 -0.71 1.40
CA TYR A 171 -16.40 -0.39 2.30
C TYR A 171 -16.17 -1.05 3.67
N ASP A 172 -17.05 -0.73 4.62
CA ASP A 172 -17.18 -1.43 5.88
C ASP A 172 -18.58 -2.05 5.92
N SER A 173 -18.68 -3.37 6.00
CA SER A 173 -19.97 -4.06 6.03
C SER A 173 -20.76 -3.85 7.32
N THR A 174 -20.13 -3.35 8.38
CA THR A 174 -20.76 -3.11 9.69
C THR A 174 -21.16 -1.68 9.94
N ASP A 175 -20.65 -0.72 9.15
CA ASP A 175 -21.09 0.67 9.19
C ASP A 175 -21.29 1.26 7.78
N PRO A 176 -22.55 1.44 7.32
CA PRO A 176 -22.83 2.01 6.00
C PRO A 176 -22.40 3.47 5.86
N ASN A 177 -22.07 4.17 6.96
CA ASN A 177 -21.51 5.52 6.93
C ASN A 177 -19.98 5.53 6.86
N HIS A 178 -19.33 4.38 7.05
CA HIS A 178 -17.88 4.23 7.08
C HIS A 178 -17.28 3.84 5.72
N GLY A 179 -17.87 4.41 4.66
CA GLY A 179 -17.42 4.25 3.29
C GLY A 179 -16.16 5.05 2.95
N CYS A 180 -15.71 4.92 1.70
CA CYS A 180 -14.55 5.66 1.22
C CYS A 180 -14.78 7.19 1.23
N ALA A 181 -14.18 7.89 2.20
CA ALA A 181 -14.33 9.34 2.38
C ALA A 181 -13.93 10.15 1.12
N ALA A 182 -12.94 9.67 0.38
CA ALA A 182 -12.51 10.26 -0.89
C ALA A 182 -13.63 10.21 -1.95
N ILE A 183 -14.26 9.05 -2.12
CA ILE A 183 -15.36 8.88 -3.07
C ILE A 183 -16.57 9.70 -2.62
N GLY A 184 -16.90 9.70 -1.33
CA GLY A 184 -17.96 10.56 -0.79
C GLY A 184 -17.74 12.04 -1.14
N ARG A 185 -16.51 12.55 -1.03
CA ARG A 185 -16.17 13.93 -1.45
C ARG A 185 -16.31 14.15 -2.95
N VAL A 186 -15.90 13.18 -3.77
CA VAL A 186 -16.01 13.27 -5.25
C VAL A 186 -17.47 13.31 -5.71
N ILE A 187 -18.36 12.59 -5.01
CA ILE A 187 -19.80 12.55 -5.31
C ILE A 187 -20.52 13.80 -4.78
N THR A 188 -20.16 14.28 -3.58
CA THR A 188 -20.85 15.41 -2.93
C THR A 188 -20.36 16.77 -3.41
N ASP A 189 -19.09 16.89 -3.81
CA ASP A 189 -18.49 18.14 -4.27
C ASP A 189 -17.68 17.91 -5.55
N HIS A 190 -18.36 18.07 -6.69
CA HIS A 190 -17.79 17.89 -8.03
C HIS A 190 -16.62 18.83 -8.36
N SER A 191 -16.37 19.85 -7.54
CA SER A 191 -15.25 20.79 -7.68
C SER A 191 -14.00 20.41 -6.87
N LYS A 192 -14.10 19.44 -5.94
CA LYS A 192 -13.02 19.04 -5.01
C LYS A 192 -12.45 17.64 -5.24
N GLY A 193 -12.89 16.95 -6.30
CA GLY A 193 -12.11 15.87 -6.91
C GLY A 193 -10.71 16.36 -7.32
N GLU A 194 -9.81 15.49 -7.76
CA GLU A 194 -8.53 15.94 -8.36
C GLU A 194 -8.84 16.86 -9.57
N GLU A 195 -7.86 17.36 -10.31
CA GLU A 195 -8.15 17.78 -11.69
C GLU A 195 -8.79 16.59 -12.40
N SER A 196 -10.09 16.67 -12.59
CA SER A 196 -10.98 15.62 -12.09
C SER A 196 -10.92 14.35 -12.93
N VAL A 197 -11.37 13.22 -12.39
CA VAL A 197 -11.75 12.11 -13.28
C VAL A 197 -12.95 12.52 -14.15
N TRP A 198 -13.74 13.50 -13.67
CA TRP A 198 -14.91 14.08 -14.32
C TRP A 198 -14.71 14.66 -15.75
N PRO A 199 -13.64 15.37 -16.15
CA PRO A 199 -13.43 15.85 -17.52
C PRO A 199 -13.20 14.70 -18.50
N PHE A 200 -12.81 13.52 -18.01
CA PHE A 200 -12.70 12.30 -18.82
C PHE A 200 -14.03 11.54 -18.97
N LEU A 201 -15.09 12.01 -18.29
CA LEU A 201 -16.44 11.48 -18.38
C LEU A 201 -17.35 12.41 -19.20
N SER A 202 -18.17 11.82 -20.06
CA SER A 202 -19.29 12.49 -20.71
C SER A 202 -20.37 12.88 -19.69
N SER A 203 -21.21 13.88 -20.01
CA SER A 203 -22.33 14.28 -19.14
C SER A 203 -23.26 13.12 -18.76
N HIS A 204 -23.39 12.12 -19.64
CA HIS A 204 -24.15 10.90 -19.37
C HIS A 204 -23.45 10.00 -18.35
N GLU A 205 -22.17 9.68 -18.55
CA GLU A 205 -21.36 8.88 -17.62
C GLU A 205 -21.32 9.52 -16.22
N LYS A 206 -21.24 10.86 -16.16
CA LYS A 206 -21.35 11.66 -14.94
C LYS A 206 -22.66 11.40 -14.18
N SER A 207 -23.79 11.39 -14.90
CA SER A 207 -25.11 11.11 -14.34
C SER A 207 -25.17 9.70 -13.74
N LEU A 208 -24.58 8.71 -14.41
CA LEU A 208 -24.54 7.32 -13.90
C LEU A 208 -23.79 7.23 -12.57
N VAL A 209 -22.65 7.92 -12.42
CA VAL A 209 -21.89 7.96 -11.16
C VAL A 209 -22.73 8.59 -10.04
N ILE A 210 -23.45 9.68 -10.32
CA ILE A 210 -24.32 10.35 -9.34
C ILE A 210 -25.49 9.45 -8.94
N GLN A 211 -26.13 8.79 -9.91
CA GLN A 211 -27.21 7.84 -9.66
C GLN A 211 -26.73 6.66 -8.79
N ALA A 212 -25.55 6.11 -9.09
CA ALA A 212 -24.92 5.09 -8.27
C ALA A 212 -24.64 5.59 -6.84
N GLY A 213 -24.28 6.88 -6.69
CA GLY A 213 -24.06 7.53 -5.39
C GLY A 213 -25.32 7.70 -4.56
N GLY A 214 -26.50 7.73 -5.20
CA GLY A 214 -27.78 7.65 -4.52
C GLY A 214 -28.07 6.28 -3.90
N ILE A 215 -27.32 5.24 -4.26
CA ILE A 215 -27.42 3.89 -3.69
C ILE A 215 -26.39 3.73 -2.57
N SER A 216 -25.10 3.89 -2.88
CA SER A 216 -24.02 3.93 -1.88
C SER A 216 -22.76 4.59 -2.44
N HIS A 217 -21.87 5.05 -1.56
CA HIS A 217 -20.58 5.62 -1.97
C HIS A 217 -19.72 4.59 -2.72
N GLU A 218 -19.79 3.33 -2.34
CA GLU A 218 -18.88 2.29 -2.82
C GLU A 218 -19.33 1.76 -4.17
N TYR A 219 -20.65 1.68 -4.39
CA TYR A 219 -21.19 1.41 -5.71
C TYR A 219 -20.82 2.51 -6.70
N ALA A 220 -20.93 3.78 -6.31
CA ALA A 220 -20.44 4.90 -7.11
C ALA A 220 -18.93 4.83 -7.36
N GLY A 221 -18.14 4.43 -6.35
CA GLY A 221 -16.70 4.21 -6.49
C GLY A 221 -16.38 3.14 -7.54
N MET A 222 -17.08 2.01 -7.52
CA MET A 222 -16.91 0.95 -8.52
C MET A 222 -17.27 1.43 -9.93
N VAL A 223 -18.42 2.10 -10.09
CA VAL A 223 -18.86 2.65 -11.38
C VAL A 223 -17.85 3.68 -11.90
N LEU A 224 -17.36 4.55 -11.02
CA LEU A 224 -16.37 5.56 -11.38
C LEU A 224 -15.05 4.92 -11.82
N MET A 225 -14.55 3.90 -11.12
CA MET A 225 -13.35 3.15 -11.52
C MET A 225 -13.53 2.47 -12.89
N GLU A 226 -14.71 1.90 -13.16
CA GLU A 226 -14.99 1.25 -14.43
C GLU A 226 -14.99 2.23 -15.61
N LEU A 227 -15.61 3.40 -15.41
CA LEU A 227 -15.69 4.44 -16.43
C LEU A 227 -14.38 5.23 -16.63
N THR A 228 -13.41 5.08 -15.73
CA THR A 228 -12.16 5.85 -15.74
C THR A 228 -10.93 4.95 -15.83
N ASN A 229 -10.53 4.31 -14.72
CA ASN A 229 -9.38 3.41 -14.67
C ASN A 229 -9.50 2.30 -15.71
N SER A 230 -10.55 1.45 -15.64
CA SER A 230 -10.70 0.30 -16.54
C SER A 230 -10.70 0.75 -18.01
N LYS A 231 -11.41 1.83 -18.33
CA LYS A 231 -11.46 2.42 -19.67
C LYS A 231 -10.07 2.87 -20.17
N ALA A 232 -9.33 3.63 -19.36
CA ALA A 232 -8.01 4.14 -19.74
C ALA A 232 -6.98 3.03 -19.90
N LEU A 233 -6.97 2.05 -18.99
CA LEU A 233 -5.96 0.99 -18.98
C LEU A 233 -6.19 -0.03 -20.08
N ASN A 234 -7.44 -0.43 -20.33
CA ASN A 234 -7.80 -1.28 -21.47
C ASN A 234 -7.42 -0.62 -22.82
N GLU A 235 -7.57 0.71 -22.93
CA GLU A 235 -7.16 1.45 -24.12
C GLU A 235 -5.64 1.47 -24.31
N ILE A 236 -4.89 1.72 -23.23
CA ILE A 236 -3.41 1.74 -23.26
C ILE A 236 -2.85 0.38 -23.64
N HIS A 237 -3.30 -0.67 -22.95
CA HIS A 237 -2.85 -2.02 -23.22
C HIS A 237 -3.11 -2.43 -24.68
N ARG A 238 -4.30 -2.11 -25.21
CA ARG A 238 -4.63 -2.39 -26.62
C ARG A 238 -3.67 -1.71 -27.59
N ARG A 239 -3.25 -0.48 -27.31
CA ARG A 239 -2.29 0.25 -28.15
C ARG A 239 -0.92 -0.43 -28.16
N TYR A 240 -0.40 -0.81 -27.00
CA TYR A 240 0.90 -1.49 -26.92
C TYR A 240 0.89 -2.87 -27.58
N MET A 241 -0.20 -3.64 -27.45
CA MET A 241 -0.32 -4.95 -28.09
C MET A 241 -0.35 -4.87 -29.62
N VAL A 242 -1.02 -3.87 -30.19
CA VAL A 242 -1.03 -3.64 -31.67
C VAL A 242 0.38 -3.35 -32.20
N CYS A 243 1.28 -2.79 -31.38
CA CYS A 243 2.67 -2.59 -31.76
C CYS A 243 3.54 -3.87 -31.69
N SER A 244 2.99 -4.99 -31.22
CA SER A 244 3.72 -6.24 -30.94
C SER A 244 3.24 -7.47 -31.76
N ASP A 245 2.40 -7.27 -32.78
CA ASP A 245 1.80 -8.34 -33.62
C ASP A 245 1.04 -9.45 -32.87
N THR A 246 0.65 -9.20 -31.62
CA THR A 246 -0.17 -10.10 -30.79
C THR A 246 -1.66 -9.80 -30.95
N GLN A 247 -2.53 -10.80 -30.74
CA GLN A 247 -3.98 -10.55 -30.76
C GLN A 247 -4.37 -9.57 -29.65
N PRO A 248 -5.13 -8.51 -29.95
CA PRO A 248 -5.50 -7.51 -28.96
C PRO A 248 -6.45 -8.12 -27.92
N ILE A 249 -5.98 -8.20 -26.67
CA ILE A 249 -6.82 -8.52 -25.51
C ILE A 249 -7.84 -7.38 -25.32
N LYS A 250 -9.12 -7.74 -25.12
CA LYS A 250 -10.21 -6.76 -24.98
C LYS A 250 -10.33 -6.18 -23.58
N GLN A 251 -9.84 -6.89 -22.56
CA GLN A 251 -9.97 -6.51 -21.16
C GLN A 251 -8.74 -6.94 -20.35
N VAL A 252 -8.17 -6.01 -19.59
CA VAL A 252 -7.09 -6.27 -18.63
C VAL A 252 -7.45 -5.85 -17.21
N ALA A 253 -8.46 -4.99 -17.05
CA ALA A 253 -8.91 -4.50 -15.75
C ALA A 253 -10.20 -5.19 -15.26
N VAL A 254 -10.23 -5.49 -13.96
CA VAL A 254 -11.42 -5.93 -13.21
C VAL A 254 -11.63 -5.04 -12.00
N THR A 255 -12.89 -4.67 -11.73
CA THR A 255 -13.26 -3.88 -10.56
C THR A 255 -13.84 -4.79 -9.48
N VAL A 256 -13.29 -4.72 -8.28
CA VAL A 256 -13.72 -5.48 -7.10
C VAL A 256 -13.98 -4.54 -5.93
N LEU A 257 -14.91 -4.94 -5.06
CA LEU A 257 -15.17 -4.29 -3.80
C LEU A 257 -14.50 -5.10 -2.70
N ALA A 258 -13.76 -4.47 -1.78
CA ALA A 258 -13.29 -5.19 -0.60
C ALA A 258 -13.90 -4.64 0.68
N ASP A 259 -14.34 -5.56 1.52
CA ASP A 259 -14.84 -5.29 2.84
C ASP A 259 -13.67 -5.16 3.81
N THR A 260 -13.54 -4.01 4.46
CA THR A 260 -12.50 -3.76 5.46
C THR A 260 -12.72 -4.52 6.76
N ARG A 261 -13.96 -4.97 7.03
CA ARG A 261 -14.35 -5.69 8.24
C ARG A 261 -14.14 -7.20 8.18
N THR A 262 -14.41 -7.78 7.01
CA THR A 262 -14.18 -9.22 6.77
C THR A 262 -12.86 -9.47 6.03
N MET A 263 -12.18 -8.41 5.59
CA MET A 263 -10.99 -8.47 4.73
C MET A 263 -11.23 -9.33 3.47
N GLY A 264 -12.49 -9.43 3.05
CA GLY A 264 -12.98 -10.19 1.91
C GLY A 264 -13.13 -9.35 0.64
N LEU A 265 -13.44 -10.03 -0.46
CA LEU A 265 -13.79 -9.43 -1.74
C LEU A 265 -15.24 -9.74 -2.11
N GLU A 266 -15.93 -8.75 -2.66
CA GLU A 266 -17.17 -8.89 -3.40
C GLU A 266 -16.95 -8.51 -4.87
N LEU A 267 -17.33 -9.41 -5.76
CA LEU A 267 -17.44 -9.14 -7.19
C LEU A 267 -18.92 -8.90 -7.50
N ARG A 268 -19.24 -7.71 -8.01
CA ARG A 268 -20.60 -7.32 -8.42
C ARG A 268 -20.60 -7.03 -9.90
N VAL A 269 -21.29 -7.86 -10.68
CA VAL A 269 -21.24 -7.80 -12.14
C VAL A 269 -22.56 -8.17 -12.80
N PRO A 270 -22.88 -7.59 -13.97
CA PRO A 270 -22.25 -6.40 -14.53
C PRO A 270 -22.66 -5.13 -13.76
N LEU A 271 -21.80 -4.10 -13.70
CA LEU A 271 -22.16 -2.79 -13.12
C LEU A 271 -22.91 -1.91 -14.12
N LEU A 272 -22.56 -2.06 -15.40
CA LEU A 272 -23.03 -1.26 -16.52
C LEU A 272 -23.47 -2.19 -17.65
N LYS A 273 -24.53 -1.82 -18.36
CA LYS A 273 -25.00 -2.50 -19.57
C LYS A 273 -25.15 -1.53 -20.73
N ALA A 274 -25.13 -2.05 -21.97
CA ALA A 274 -25.49 -1.26 -23.13
C ALA A 274 -27.02 -1.05 -23.15
N GLY A 275 -27.43 0.21 -23.19
CA GLY A 275 -28.81 0.66 -23.34
C GLY A 275 -29.04 1.40 -24.66
N GLN A 276 -30.25 1.89 -24.88
CA GLN A 276 -30.64 2.54 -26.14
C GLN A 276 -29.91 3.89 -26.34
N ALA A 277 -29.62 4.61 -25.25
CA ALA A 277 -29.00 5.92 -25.28
C ALA A 277 -27.51 5.92 -24.86
N GLY A 278 -26.89 4.75 -24.73
CA GLY A 278 -25.52 4.58 -24.23
C GLY A 278 -25.45 3.60 -23.06
N LEU A 279 -24.49 3.78 -22.15
CA LEU A 279 -24.37 2.93 -20.97
C LEU A 279 -25.50 3.19 -19.97
N GLU A 280 -25.98 2.14 -19.31
CA GLU A 280 -26.97 2.21 -18.24
C GLU A 280 -26.46 1.47 -17.01
N LEU A 281 -26.83 1.92 -15.81
CA LEU A 281 -26.58 1.17 -14.58
C LEU A 281 -27.38 -0.14 -14.60
N VAL A 282 -26.76 -1.21 -14.14
CA VAL A 282 -27.45 -2.47 -13.89
C VAL A 282 -28.07 -2.39 -12.49
N PRO A 283 -29.40 -2.54 -12.36
CA PRO A 283 -30.06 -2.56 -11.05
C PRO A 283 -29.45 -3.61 -10.11
N ALA A 284 -29.36 -3.32 -8.82
CA ALA A 284 -28.70 -4.20 -7.85
C ALA A 284 -29.29 -5.62 -7.79
N ASN A 285 -30.60 -5.78 -8.06
CA ASN A 285 -31.29 -7.08 -8.12
C ASN A 285 -31.02 -7.88 -9.40
N GLU A 286 -30.47 -7.25 -10.44
CA GLU A 286 -30.03 -7.90 -11.69
C GLU A 286 -28.54 -8.25 -11.65
N GLN A 287 -27.80 -7.77 -10.65
CA GLN A 287 -26.37 -8.04 -10.50
C GLN A 287 -26.12 -9.43 -9.92
N LYS A 288 -25.12 -10.12 -10.47
CA LYS A 288 -24.54 -11.31 -9.86
C LYS A 288 -23.48 -10.88 -8.85
N VAL A 289 -23.52 -11.52 -7.69
CA VAL A 289 -22.59 -11.25 -6.58
C VAL A 289 -21.82 -12.52 -6.23
N LEU A 290 -20.50 -12.43 -6.18
CA LEU A 290 -19.62 -13.45 -5.60
C LEU A 290 -18.91 -12.84 -4.39
N SER A 291 -19.25 -13.30 -3.19
CA SER A 291 -18.64 -12.84 -1.93
C SER A 291 -17.69 -13.90 -1.39
N THR A 292 -16.42 -13.56 -1.17
CA THR A 292 -15.45 -14.50 -0.58
C THR A 292 -15.79 -14.82 0.87
N ALA A 293 -16.42 -13.91 1.61
CA ALA A 293 -16.89 -14.17 2.96
C ALA A 293 -17.96 -15.28 2.96
N GLN A 294 -18.94 -15.17 2.05
CA GLN A 294 -19.97 -16.21 1.88
C GLN A 294 -19.35 -17.53 1.40
N LEU A 295 -18.41 -17.49 0.44
CA LEU A 295 -17.73 -18.71 -0.02
C LEU A 295 -16.95 -19.39 1.10
N THR A 296 -16.26 -18.61 1.94
CA THR A 296 -15.51 -19.16 3.08
C THR A 296 -16.44 -19.86 4.06
N HIS A 297 -17.58 -19.23 4.37
CA HIS A 297 -18.60 -19.81 5.23
C HIS A 297 -19.24 -21.08 4.62
N ASP A 298 -19.70 -21.00 3.36
CA ASP A 298 -20.35 -22.11 2.65
C ASP A 298 -19.47 -23.36 2.57
N PHE A 299 -18.15 -23.18 2.44
CA PHE A 299 -17.18 -24.25 2.22
C PHE A 299 -16.29 -24.55 3.45
N GLU A 300 -16.59 -24.01 4.63
CA GLU A 300 -15.74 -24.15 5.83
C GLU A 300 -15.41 -25.61 6.18
N THR A 301 -16.39 -26.52 6.02
CA THR A 301 -16.20 -27.95 6.25
C THR A 301 -15.18 -28.55 5.27
N ASP A 302 -15.24 -28.17 4.00
CA ASP A 302 -14.30 -28.68 2.99
C ASP A 302 -12.92 -28.06 3.17
N LEU A 303 -12.85 -26.77 3.52
CA LEU A 303 -11.61 -26.08 3.88
C LEU A 303 -10.93 -26.76 5.07
N THR A 304 -11.69 -27.18 6.08
CA THR A 304 -11.17 -27.91 7.25
C THR A 304 -10.61 -29.29 6.91
N ARG A 305 -11.09 -29.94 5.84
CA ARG A 305 -10.56 -31.24 5.40
C ARG A 305 -9.21 -31.12 4.70
N VAL A 306 -8.96 -29.99 4.03
CA VAL A 306 -7.76 -29.80 3.20
C VAL A 306 -6.72 -28.87 3.83
N SER A 307 -7.11 -28.11 4.84
CA SER A 307 -6.22 -27.26 5.62
C SER A 307 -5.53 -28.06 6.73
N ASN A 308 -4.25 -27.77 6.96
CA ASN A 308 -3.51 -28.26 8.13
C ASN A 308 -3.85 -27.49 9.42
N PHE A 309 -4.64 -26.41 9.29
CA PHE A 309 -5.00 -25.50 10.37
C PHE A 309 -6.52 -25.46 10.54
N PRO A 310 -7.02 -25.36 11.77
CA PRO A 310 -8.43 -25.07 12.00
C PRO A 310 -8.78 -23.64 11.54
N VAL A 311 -10.08 -23.38 11.38
CA VAL A 311 -10.59 -22.04 11.10
C VAL A 311 -10.13 -21.06 12.19
N GLY A 312 -9.67 -19.87 11.79
CA GLY A 312 -9.22 -18.83 12.72
C GLY A 312 -7.89 -19.11 13.42
N ALA A 313 -7.10 -20.10 12.99
CA ALA A 313 -5.80 -20.43 13.59
C ALA A 313 -4.83 -19.24 13.72
N PHE A 314 -4.94 -18.23 12.85
CA PHE A 314 -4.09 -17.05 12.82
C PHE A 314 -4.81 -15.77 13.22
N LYS A 315 -6.01 -15.85 13.82
CA LYS A 315 -6.83 -14.66 14.16
C LYS A 315 -6.06 -13.61 14.98
N GLU A 316 -5.26 -14.07 15.94
CA GLU A 316 -4.52 -13.20 16.87
C GLU A 316 -3.09 -12.87 16.41
N THR A 317 -2.61 -13.49 15.33
CA THR A 317 -1.18 -13.46 14.96
C THR A 317 -0.91 -13.09 13.51
N PHE A 318 -1.92 -12.99 12.64
CA PHE A 318 -1.72 -12.69 11.21
C PHE A 318 -1.04 -11.34 10.95
N ASN A 319 -1.08 -10.43 11.92
CA ASN A 319 -0.45 -9.12 11.87
C ASN A 319 0.86 -9.03 12.65
N ASP A 320 1.16 -10.02 13.49
CA ASP A 320 2.38 -10.07 14.28
C ASP A 320 3.57 -10.42 13.38
N LYS A 321 4.63 -9.62 13.50
CA LYS A 321 5.85 -9.76 12.70
C LYS A 321 6.53 -11.10 12.92
N GLU A 322 6.57 -11.59 14.15
CA GLU A 322 7.25 -12.85 14.50
C GLU A 322 6.58 -14.06 13.87
N HIS A 323 5.25 -14.03 13.77
CA HIS A 323 4.42 -15.11 13.25
C HIS A 323 4.00 -14.90 11.78
N PHE A 324 4.37 -13.76 11.18
CA PHE A 324 3.91 -13.38 9.85
C PHE A 324 4.30 -14.39 8.77
N VAL A 325 5.51 -14.93 8.84
CA VAL A 325 5.99 -15.91 7.85
C VAL A 325 5.21 -17.22 7.93
N ASP A 326 4.90 -17.70 9.14
CA ASP A 326 4.09 -18.90 9.36
C ASP A 326 2.68 -18.73 8.79
N TYR A 327 2.06 -17.60 9.08
CA TYR A 327 0.76 -17.22 8.52
C TYR A 327 0.80 -17.15 6.99
N TYR A 328 1.83 -16.51 6.42
CA TYR A 328 1.95 -16.32 4.98
C TYR A 328 2.14 -17.66 4.25
N GLU A 329 2.96 -18.55 4.78
CA GLU A 329 3.13 -19.91 4.24
C GLU A 329 1.83 -20.69 4.28
N ALA A 330 1.14 -20.71 5.43
CA ALA A 330 -0.17 -21.37 5.55
C ALA A 330 -1.18 -20.83 4.53
N LEU A 331 -1.18 -19.51 4.32
CA LEU A 331 -2.01 -18.85 3.33
C LEU A 331 -1.68 -19.30 1.90
N VAL A 332 -0.40 -19.29 1.51
CA VAL A 332 0.02 -19.70 0.17
C VAL A 332 -0.26 -21.19 -0.07
N ASP A 333 -0.02 -22.03 0.92
CA ASP A 333 -0.27 -23.47 0.85
C ASP A 333 -1.73 -23.78 0.61
N LEU A 334 -2.62 -23.21 1.44
CA LEU A 334 -4.05 -23.38 1.27
C LEU A 334 -4.53 -22.79 -0.06
N SER A 335 -4.04 -21.59 -0.43
CA SER A 335 -4.40 -20.96 -1.72
C SER A 335 -4.04 -21.83 -2.93
N ALA A 336 -2.86 -22.46 -2.90
CA ALA A 336 -2.40 -23.36 -3.95
C ALA A 336 -3.25 -24.64 -4.02
N VAL A 337 -3.66 -25.17 -2.86
CA VAL A 337 -4.58 -26.31 -2.76
C VAL A 337 -5.93 -25.96 -3.40
N LEU A 338 -6.53 -24.83 -3.02
CA LEU A 338 -7.84 -24.40 -3.52
C LEU A 338 -7.83 -24.08 -5.01
N SER A 339 -6.69 -23.64 -5.54
CA SER A 339 -6.54 -23.22 -6.94
C SER A 339 -6.43 -24.38 -7.94
N LYS A 340 -6.56 -25.62 -7.47
CA LYS A 340 -6.49 -26.84 -8.28
C LYS A 340 -7.73 -27.71 -8.07
N PRO A 341 -8.48 -28.07 -9.13
CA PRO A 341 -9.74 -28.81 -9.01
C PRO A 341 -9.59 -30.21 -8.41
N GLU A 342 -8.41 -30.82 -8.55
CA GLU A 342 -8.10 -32.18 -8.09
C GLU A 342 -7.97 -32.35 -6.55
N ASN A 343 -7.92 -31.27 -5.78
CA ASN A 343 -7.58 -31.30 -4.35
C ASN A 343 -8.79 -31.40 -3.39
N GLY A 344 -9.91 -31.96 -3.83
CA GLY A 344 -11.05 -32.25 -2.93
C GLY A 344 -11.96 -31.07 -2.57
N VAL A 345 -11.71 -29.86 -3.10
CA VAL A 345 -12.60 -28.68 -2.98
C VAL A 345 -13.11 -28.24 -4.36
N SER A 346 -13.37 -29.20 -5.25
CA SER A 346 -13.70 -28.97 -6.66
C SER A 346 -14.91 -28.08 -6.86
N LEU A 347 -15.93 -28.17 -5.98
CA LEU A 347 -17.13 -27.32 -6.07
C LEU A 347 -16.84 -25.83 -5.81
N LEU A 348 -15.97 -25.49 -4.85
CA LEU A 348 -15.55 -24.11 -4.62
C LEU A 348 -14.79 -23.59 -5.85
N PHE A 349 -13.82 -24.38 -6.32
CA PHE A 349 -13.05 -24.06 -7.52
C PHE A 349 -13.97 -23.81 -8.71
N GLU A 350 -14.91 -24.72 -8.99
CA GLU A 350 -15.84 -24.61 -10.11
C GLU A 350 -16.81 -23.44 -9.97
N LYS A 351 -17.29 -23.13 -8.76
CA LYS A 351 -18.14 -21.96 -8.50
C LYS A 351 -17.42 -20.67 -8.83
N VAL A 352 -16.16 -20.51 -8.39
CA VAL A 352 -15.33 -19.34 -8.71
C VAL A 352 -14.98 -19.29 -10.19
N ASN A 353 -14.51 -20.41 -10.77
CA ASN A 353 -14.08 -20.50 -12.16
C ASN A 353 -15.23 -20.23 -13.14
N SER A 354 -16.41 -20.78 -12.87
CA SER A 354 -17.63 -20.55 -13.68
C SER A 354 -18.06 -19.10 -13.60
N PHE A 355 -18.06 -18.49 -12.41
CA PHE A 355 -18.38 -17.07 -12.25
C PHE A 355 -17.43 -16.19 -13.06
N ILE A 356 -16.13 -16.46 -13.01
CA ILE A 356 -15.13 -15.67 -13.76
C ILE A 356 -15.33 -15.85 -15.26
N LYS A 357 -15.46 -17.08 -15.76
CA LYS A 357 -15.65 -17.35 -17.20
C LYS A 357 -16.92 -16.74 -17.76
N GLU A 358 -18.01 -16.75 -16.98
CA GLU A 358 -19.30 -16.21 -17.41
C GLU A 358 -19.29 -14.68 -17.46
N ASN A 359 -18.66 -14.02 -16.49
CA ASN A 359 -18.77 -12.56 -16.32
C ASN A 359 -17.56 -11.79 -16.84
N TYR A 360 -16.43 -12.45 -17.04
CA TYR A 360 -15.20 -11.88 -17.59
C TYR A 360 -14.65 -12.73 -18.76
N PRO A 361 -15.47 -13.03 -19.79
CA PRO A 361 -15.09 -13.94 -20.88
C PRO A 361 -13.95 -13.43 -21.76
N ASN A 362 -13.60 -12.14 -21.62
CA ASN A 362 -12.56 -11.49 -22.40
C ASN A 362 -11.16 -11.56 -21.74
N LEU A 363 -11.05 -12.14 -20.54
CA LEU A 363 -9.77 -12.40 -19.91
C LEU A 363 -9.04 -13.54 -20.64
N SER A 364 -7.72 -13.43 -20.76
CA SER A 364 -6.84 -14.52 -21.20
C SER A 364 -6.93 -15.70 -20.22
N SER A 365 -6.40 -16.86 -20.62
CA SER A 365 -6.30 -18.02 -19.73
C SER A 365 -5.43 -17.71 -18.51
N GLY A 366 -4.31 -16.99 -18.71
CA GLY A 366 -3.42 -16.54 -17.64
C GLY A 366 -4.12 -15.59 -16.67
N GLN A 367 -4.75 -14.54 -17.19
CA GLN A 367 -5.54 -13.59 -16.39
C GLN A 367 -6.67 -14.28 -15.61
N THR A 368 -7.35 -15.24 -16.23
CA THR A 368 -8.40 -16.03 -15.56
C THR A 368 -7.82 -16.86 -14.41
N GLN A 369 -6.67 -17.51 -14.62
CA GLN A 369 -5.97 -18.25 -13.57
C GLN A 369 -5.54 -17.32 -12.42
N ALA A 370 -4.88 -16.20 -12.74
CA ALA A 370 -4.41 -15.25 -11.75
C ALA A 370 -5.56 -14.63 -10.96
N PHE A 371 -6.67 -14.29 -11.62
CA PHE A 371 -7.83 -13.74 -10.94
C PHE A 371 -8.48 -14.77 -10.00
N ARG A 372 -8.66 -16.01 -10.48
CA ARG A 372 -9.16 -17.11 -9.66
C ARG A 372 -8.28 -17.33 -8.43
N TYR A 373 -6.96 -17.36 -8.61
CA TYR A 373 -6.01 -17.48 -7.51
C TYR A 373 -6.20 -16.35 -6.49
N ARG A 374 -6.39 -15.10 -6.92
CA ARG A 374 -6.62 -13.96 -6.01
C ARG A 374 -7.93 -14.07 -5.22
N VAL A 375 -9.01 -14.55 -5.84
CA VAL A 375 -10.29 -14.80 -5.16
C VAL A 375 -10.12 -15.91 -4.12
N LEU A 376 -9.53 -17.04 -4.50
CA LEU A 376 -9.34 -18.20 -3.61
C LEU A 376 -8.32 -17.93 -2.51
N ARG A 377 -7.29 -17.12 -2.77
CA ARG A 377 -6.36 -16.63 -1.75
C ARG A 377 -7.09 -15.79 -0.70
N THR A 378 -8.09 -15.03 -1.09
CA THR A 378 -8.90 -14.26 -0.14
C THR A 378 -9.77 -15.20 0.71
N VAL A 379 -10.34 -16.25 0.12
CA VAL A 379 -11.06 -17.30 0.88
C VAL A 379 -10.14 -17.99 1.88
N ALA A 380 -8.95 -18.42 1.45
CA ALA A 380 -7.94 -19.03 2.32
C ALA A 380 -7.56 -18.10 3.47
N HIS A 381 -7.35 -16.81 3.19
CA HIS A 381 -7.10 -15.81 4.21
C HIS A 381 -8.23 -15.76 5.25
N GLN A 382 -9.48 -15.58 4.81
CA GLN A 382 -10.62 -15.42 5.71
C GLN A 382 -10.92 -16.68 6.52
N TYR A 383 -10.55 -17.85 5.99
CA TYR A 383 -10.59 -19.12 6.73
C TYR A 383 -9.53 -19.14 7.83
N LEU A 384 -8.26 -18.88 7.49
CA LEU A 384 -7.14 -18.93 8.42
C LEU A 384 -7.24 -17.90 9.55
N THR A 385 -7.84 -16.74 9.29
CA THR A 385 -8.03 -15.68 10.30
C THR A 385 -9.43 -15.69 10.94
N GLY A 386 -10.36 -16.46 10.38
CA GLY A 386 -11.76 -16.47 10.82
C GLY A 386 -12.52 -15.19 10.45
N LEU A 387 -11.95 -14.31 9.62
CA LEU A 387 -12.53 -13.01 9.25
C LEU A 387 -13.64 -13.10 8.17
N HIS A 388 -14.15 -14.29 7.84
CA HIS A 388 -15.34 -14.40 6.98
C HIS A 388 -16.65 -14.01 7.70
N HIS A 389 -16.62 -13.91 9.02
CA HIS A 389 -17.67 -13.27 9.82
C HIS A 389 -17.23 -11.86 10.23
N PRO A 390 -18.08 -10.82 10.09
CA PRO A 390 -17.74 -9.48 10.54
C PRO A 390 -17.41 -9.47 12.03
N GLN A 391 -16.19 -9.11 12.39
CA GLN A 391 -15.71 -9.06 13.77
C GLN A 391 -14.63 -8.00 13.93
N ASP A 392 -14.37 -7.56 15.16
CA ASP A 392 -13.25 -6.65 15.42
C ASP A 392 -11.93 -7.34 15.11
N HIS A 393 -11.02 -6.58 14.50
CA HIS A 393 -9.65 -6.99 14.23
C HIS A 393 -8.76 -5.74 14.24
N PRO A 394 -7.42 -5.87 14.30
CA PRO A 394 -6.51 -4.72 14.45
C PRO A 394 -6.55 -3.68 13.31
N PHE A 395 -7.35 -3.93 12.27
CA PHE A 395 -7.49 -3.09 11.08
C PHE A 395 -8.93 -2.64 10.81
N SER A 396 -9.89 -2.97 11.67
CA SER A 396 -11.30 -2.66 11.40
C SER A 396 -11.58 -1.16 11.53
N ASP A 397 -10.97 -0.53 12.53
CA ASP A 397 -11.10 0.90 12.81
C ASP A 397 -9.92 1.68 12.25
N HIS A 398 -10.12 2.97 11.94
CA HIS A 398 -9.03 3.86 11.55
C HIS A 398 -8.10 4.12 12.75
N ASP A 399 -6.92 3.51 12.70
CA ASP A 399 -5.85 3.69 13.69
C ASP A 399 -4.49 3.89 12.98
N GLU A 400 -4.48 4.76 11.96
CA GLU A 400 -3.28 5.04 11.21
C GLU A 400 -2.19 5.67 12.10
N LYS A 401 -1.02 5.04 12.11
CA LYS A 401 0.12 5.45 12.95
C LYS A 401 0.94 6.58 12.35
N PHE A 402 1.03 6.61 11.01
CA PHE A 402 1.76 7.63 10.26
C PHE A 402 1.26 7.70 8.81
N ILE A 403 1.71 8.74 8.11
CA ILE A 403 1.49 8.94 6.68
C ILE A 403 2.84 8.78 5.97
N SER A 404 2.84 8.16 4.79
CA SER A 404 4.01 8.06 3.94
C SER A 404 3.69 8.47 2.52
N ILE A 405 4.54 9.29 1.94
CA ILE A 405 4.47 9.71 0.55
C ILE A 405 5.77 9.34 -0.13
N GLY A 406 5.69 8.68 -1.27
CA GLY A 406 6.84 8.45 -2.13
C GLY A 406 6.44 8.44 -3.61
N PRO A 407 7.42 8.48 -4.52
CA PRO A 407 7.17 8.18 -5.92
C PRO A 407 6.78 6.70 -6.06
N GLY A 408 5.75 6.43 -6.86
CA GLY A 408 5.31 5.06 -7.13
C GLY A 408 4.98 4.24 -5.88
N THR A 409 5.71 3.14 -5.67
CA THR A 409 5.45 2.16 -4.61
C THR A 409 6.45 2.20 -3.45
N ASP A 410 7.33 3.19 -3.43
CA ASP A 410 8.48 3.22 -2.53
C ASP A 410 8.21 4.18 -1.37
N TYR A 411 7.70 3.63 -0.28
CA TYR A 411 7.30 4.39 0.89
C TYR A 411 7.53 3.59 2.17
N VAL A 412 7.79 4.31 3.27
CA VAL A 412 7.82 3.71 4.62
C VAL A 412 6.45 3.08 4.90
N GLY A 413 6.45 1.88 5.45
CA GLY A 413 5.22 1.17 5.77
C GLY A 413 4.77 0.16 4.72
N LYS A 414 5.53 -0.03 3.63
CA LYS A 414 5.15 -0.91 2.50
C LYS A 414 4.84 -2.34 2.95
N TYR A 415 5.65 -2.90 3.82
CA TYR A 415 5.54 -4.27 4.31
C TYR A 415 5.01 -4.38 5.74
N GLU A 416 4.58 -3.28 6.35
CA GLU A 416 4.03 -3.32 7.72
C GLU A 416 2.78 -4.19 7.79
N THR A 417 2.79 -5.07 8.78
CA THR A 417 1.73 -6.03 9.06
C THR A 417 0.93 -5.67 10.28
N ASP A 418 1.54 -5.01 11.27
CA ASP A 418 0.95 -4.67 12.58
C ASP A 418 0.43 -3.22 12.68
N LYS A 419 0.76 -2.38 11.69
CA LYS A 419 0.41 -0.95 11.70
C LYS A 419 -0.39 -0.54 10.47
N GLN A 420 -1.47 0.19 10.72
CA GLN A 420 -2.15 0.96 9.69
C GLN A 420 -1.33 2.21 9.36
N CYS A 421 -1.17 2.50 8.09
CA CYS A 421 -0.52 3.73 7.63
C CYS A 421 -1.14 4.18 6.32
N PHE A 422 -1.32 5.49 6.17
CA PHE A 422 -1.70 6.08 4.91
C PHE A 422 -0.50 6.06 3.97
N ARG A 423 -0.57 5.22 2.94
CA ARG A 423 0.50 5.07 1.94
C ARG A 423 0.07 5.76 0.67
N MET A 424 0.84 6.72 0.18
CA MET A 424 0.45 7.59 -0.92
C MET A 424 1.50 7.58 -2.02
N SER A 425 1.07 7.25 -3.24
CA SER A 425 1.89 7.31 -4.45
C SER A 425 1.74 8.66 -5.15
N GLY A 426 2.73 9.55 -5.18
CA GLY A 426 2.53 10.90 -5.73
C GLY A 426 3.76 11.45 -6.46
N PRO A 427 3.65 11.82 -7.76
CA PRO A 427 4.78 12.33 -8.51
C PRO A 427 5.07 13.81 -8.23
N ASP A 428 4.12 14.57 -7.65
CA ASP A 428 4.28 16.00 -7.44
C ASP A 428 3.69 16.50 -6.10
N ALA A 429 4.12 17.71 -5.72
CA ALA A 429 3.73 18.35 -4.46
C ALA A 429 2.25 18.75 -4.40
N LYS A 430 1.57 18.96 -5.54
CA LYS A 430 0.15 19.33 -5.58
C LYS A 430 -0.70 18.12 -5.20
N THR A 431 -0.47 16.98 -5.84
CA THR A 431 -1.13 15.70 -5.50
C THR A 431 -0.80 15.29 -4.08
N ALA A 432 0.46 15.39 -3.65
CA ALA A 432 0.84 15.11 -2.26
C ALA A 432 0.09 15.99 -1.26
N THR A 433 -0.01 17.31 -1.50
CA THR A 433 -0.72 18.25 -0.61
C THR A 433 -2.17 17.86 -0.39
N ARG A 434 -2.91 17.55 -1.46
CA ARG A 434 -4.33 17.18 -1.36
C ARG A 434 -4.52 15.92 -0.54
N ARG A 435 -3.71 14.90 -0.80
CA ARG A 435 -3.80 13.62 -0.08
C ARG A 435 -3.41 13.75 1.38
N LEU A 436 -2.42 14.58 1.71
CA LEU A 436 -2.09 14.93 3.10
C LEU A 436 -3.24 15.60 3.82
N VAL A 437 -3.93 16.53 3.17
CA VAL A 437 -5.10 17.20 3.78
C VAL A 437 -6.20 16.18 4.08
N ILE A 438 -6.42 15.20 3.20
CA ILE A 438 -7.39 14.12 3.44
C ILE A 438 -6.96 13.24 4.61
N ALA A 439 -5.75 12.69 4.58
CA ALA A 439 -5.25 11.84 5.65
C ALA A 439 -5.23 12.57 6.99
N ALA A 440 -4.72 13.80 7.03
CA ALA A 440 -4.77 14.64 8.22
C ALA A 440 -6.21 14.83 8.71
N SER A 441 -7.18 15.07 7.82
CA SER A 441 -8.59 15.22 8.24
C SER A 441 -9.25 13.92 8.73
N VAL A 442 -8.71 12.75 8.37
CA VAL A 442 -9.17 11.47 8.94
C VAL A 442 -8.54 11.27 10.32
N MET A 443 -7.22 11.50 10.45
CA MET A 443 -6.49 11.36 11.71
C MET A 443 -6.91 12.39 12.77
N ASP A 444 -7.29 13.61 12.37
CA ASP A 444 -7.72 14.67 13.29
C ASP A 444 -9.05 14.32 14.00
N LYS A 445 -9.87 13.43 13.42
CA LYS A 445 -11.09 12.95 14.08
C LYS A 445 -10.82 12.05 15.27
N THR A 446 -9.66 11.40 15.29
CA THR A 446 -9.25 10.45 16.33
C THR A 446 -8.16 11.01 17.25
N LYS A 447 -7.63 12.20 16.93
CA LYS A 447 -6.59 12.85 17.71
C LYS A 447 -7.12 13.35 19.04
N VAL A 448 -6.41 13.01 20.12
CA VAL A 448 -6.71 13.54 21.47
C VAL A 448 -5.92 14.84 21.67
N ASP A 449 -6.56 15.83 22.31
CA ASP A 449 -5.93 17.11 22.64
C ASP A 449 -4.62 16.89 23.43
N GLY A 450 -3.51 17.43 22.89
CA GLY A 450 -2.18 17.32 23.49
C GLY A 450 -1.31 16.17 22.96
N GLU A 451 -1.80 15.35 22.02
CA GLU A 451 -0.98 14.32 21.37
C GLU A 451 0.09 14.88 20.42
N ASP A 452 1.14 14.09 20.24
CA ASP A 452 2.21 14.31 19.26
C ASP A 452 1.65 14.60 17.86
N PRO A 453 2.36 15.40 17.04
CA PRO A 453 2.00 15.56 15.64
C PRO A 453 2.01 14.21 14.90
N HIS A 454 1.14 14.08 13.90
CA HIS A 454 1.17 12.93 12.99
C HIS A 454 2.44 12.98 12.14
N ILE A 455 3.21 11.89 12.15
CA ILE A 455 4.46 11.78 11.40
C ILE A 455 4.14 11.55 9.91
N ILE A 456 4.78 12.33 9.04
CA ILE A 456 4.68 12.19 7.58
C ILE A 456 6.06 11.86 7.03
N PHE A 457 6.29 10.63 6.59
CA PHE A 457 7.50 10.28 5.87
C PHE A 457 7.44 10.76 4.41
N LEU A 458 8.40 11.60 4.02
CA LEU A 458 8.60 12.01 2.63
C LEU A 458 9.75 11.20 2.05
N CYS A 459 9.41 10.19 1.26
CA CYS A 459 10.31 9.14 0.83
C CYS A 459 10.94 9.50 -0.52
N THR A 460 12.27 9.47 -0.58
CA THR A 460 13.03 9.62 -1.82
C THR A 460 13.77 8.30 -2.10
N PRO A 461 13.46 7.59 -3.19
CA PRO A 461 14.09 6.32 -3.51
C PRO A 461 15.55 6.52 -3.93
N VAL A 462 16.40 5.59 -3.52
CA VAL A 462 17.83 5.52 -3.90
C VAL A 462 18.27 4.06 -3.89
N ARG A 463 19.35 3.72 -4.61
CA ARG A 463 19.96 2.39 -4.53
C ARG A 463 20.69 2.23 -3.19
N GLU A 464 20.60 1.05 -2.57
CA GLU A 464 21.17 0.83 -1.24
C GLU A 464 22.71 0.97 -1.22
N ASN A 465 23.33 0.66 -2.36
CA ASN A 465 24.76 0.82 -2.61
C ASN A 465 25.05 1.76 -3.81
N GLY A 466 24.19 2.78 -3.99
CA GLY A 466 24.43 3.86 -4.96
C GLY A 466 25.72 4.63 -4.68
N ASP A 467 26.23 5.31 -5.70
CA ASP A 467 27.43 6.13 -5.57
C ASP A 467 27.14 7.51 -4.95
N ALA A 468 28.18 8.31 -4.73
CA ALA A 468 28.04 9.62 -4.11
C ALA A 468 27.21 10.60 -4.96
N GLU A 469 27.25 10.48 -6.29
CA GLU A 469 26.49 11.37 -7.18
C GLU A 469 24.99 11.06 -7.10
N GLU A 470 24.63 9.78 -7.09
CA GLU A 470 23.25 9.33 -6.89
C GLU A 470 22.67 9.85 -5.57
N TYR A 471 23.42 9.73 -4.47
CA TYR A 471 22.98 10.25 -3.17
C TYR A 471 22.87 11.78 -3.16
N GLN A 472 23.79 12.51 -3.80
CA GLN A 472 23.67 13.97 -3.93
C GLN A 472 22.42 14.39 -4.70
N ASN A 473 22.10 13.70 -5.80
CA ASN A 473 20.88 13.94 -6.56
C ASN A 473 19.64 13.63 -5.71
N ALA A 474 19.62 12.51 -4.98
CA ALA A 474 18.53 12.16 -4.09
C ALA A 474 18.30 13.21 -2.99
N TYR A 475 19.37 13.77 -2.40
CA TYR A 475 19.22 14.87 -1.44
C TYR A 475 18.61 16.13 -2.10
N ALA A 476 19.03 16.47 -3.32
CA ALA A 476 18.49 17.61 -4.05
C ALA A 476 17.00 17.42 -4.41
N ASP A 477 16.60 16.21 -4.81
CA ASP A 477 15.21 15.87 -5.10
C ASP A 477 14.35 15.92 -3.85
N SER A 478 14.84 15.34 -2.75
CA SER A 478 14.18 15.39 -1.44
C SER A 478 13.97 16.84 -0.97
N ALA A 479 15.01 17.67 -1.10
CA ALA A 479 14.95 19.09 -0.76
C ALA A 479 13.94 19.86 -1.63
N THR A 480 13.94 19.60 -2.93
CA THR A 480 13.02 20.23 -3.89
C THR A 480 11.58 19.88 -3.57
N PHE A 481 11.29 18.61 -3.33
CA PHE A 481 9.96 18.14 -2.96
C PHE A 481 9.50 18.74 -1.63
N TYR A 482 10.36 18.71 -0.60
CA TYR A 482 10.08 19.30 0.71
C TYR A 482 9.76 20.79 0.59
N ARG A 483 10.61 21.58 -0.09
CA ARG A 483 10.40 23.03 -0.28
C ARG A 483 9.10 23.30 -1.04
N SER A 484 8.80 22.52 -2.08
CA SER A 484 7.56 22.65 -2.87
C SER A 484 6.31 22.39 -2.01
N LEU A 485 6.37 21.40 -1.12
CA LEU A 485 5.30 21.11 -0.18
C LEU A 485 5.14 22.24 0.86
N MET A 486 6.26 22.73 1.42
CA MET A 486 6.26 23.85 2.38
C MET A 486 5.80 25.18 1.77
N ASN A 487 5.84 25.32 0.44
CA ASN A 487 5.30 26.51 -0.24
C ASN A 487 3.76 26.57 -0.18
N LYS A 488 3.08 25.46 0.16
CA LYS A 488 1.62 25.43 0.31
C LYS A 488 1.21 25.96 1.68
N LYS A 489 0.39 27.02 1.68
CA LYS A 489 -0.10 27.66 2.93
C LYS A 489 -0.75 26.66 3.89
N ILE A 490 -1.64 25.80 3.37
CA ILE A 490 -2.35 24.80 4.17
C ILE A 490 -1.41 23.83 4.89
N ILE A 491 -0.30 23.43 4.25
CA ILE A 491 0.69 22.54 4.88
C ILE A 491 1.43 23.28 5.98
N ARG A 492 1.86 24.52 5.74
CA ARG A 492 2.51 25.33 6.79
C ARG A 492 1.62 25.56 7.99
N ASP A 493 0.33 25.77 7.75
CA ASP A 493 -0.66 25.98 8.81
C ASP A 493 -0.80 24.70 9.66
N LEU A 494 -0.87 23.51 9.05
CA LEU A 494 -0.90 22.22 9.74
C LEU A 494 0.37 21.92 10.56
N ILE A 495 1.55 22.34 10.07
CA ILE A 495 2.82 22.18 10.81
C ILE A 495 2.85 23.14 11.99
N ARG A 496 2.47 24.41 11.79
CA ARG A 496 2.45 25.43 12.85
C ARG A 496 1.46 25.09 13.95
N SER A 497 0.34 24.45 13.62
CA SER A 497 -0.63 23.95 14.61
C SER A 497 -0.20 22.65 15.28
N LYS A 498 1.00 22.10 14.96
CA LYS A 498 1.49 20.80 15.44
C LYS A 498 0.55 19.64 15.11
N ASN A 499 -0.15 19.72 13.98
CA ASN A 499 -0.97 18.61 13.50
C ASN A 499 -0.12 17.58 12.77
N ILE A 500 0.89 18.02 12.03
CA ILE A 500 1.76 17.15 11.25
C ILE A 500 3.24 17.48 11.43
N LEU A 501 4.09 16.48 11.26
CA LEU A 501 5.55 16.61 11.23
C LEU A 501 6.11 15.88 9.99
N PRO A 502 6.56 16.61 8.97
CA PRO A 502 7.22 16.02 7.80
C PRO A 502 8.65 15.56 8.14
N VAL A 503 8.97 14.32 7.80
CA VAL A 503 10.26 13.66 8.02
C VAL A 503 10.78 13.15 6.67
N PRO A 504 11.72 13.85 6.03
CA PRO A 504 12.30 13.41 4.76
C PRO A 504 13.27 12.25 4.98
N VAL A 505 13.12 11.19 4.19
CA VAL A 505 13.89 9.96 4.30
C VAL A 505 14.36 9.48 2.93
N LEU A 506 15.58 8.92 2.88
CA LEU A 506 16.03 8.12 1.75
C LEU A 506 15.63 6.66 1.98
N ILE A 507 14.97 6.07 0.99
CA ILE A 507 14.49 4.70 1.03
C ILE A 507 15.12 3.88 -0.10
N SER A 508 15.48 2.63 0.17
CA SER A 508 15.97 1.73 -0.87
C SER A 508 14.83 1.34 -1.82
N PHE A 509 14.95 1.57 -3.12
CA PHE A 509 13.97 1.00 -4.08
C PHE A 509 14.14 -0.51 -4.26
N GLU A 510 15.26 -1.09 -3.79
CA GLU A 510 15.56 -2.52 -3.87
C GLU A 510 14.92 -3.28 -2.70
N THR A 511 15.02 -2.72 -1.49
CA THR A 511 14.62 -3.41 -0.25
C THR A 511 13.53 -2.68 0.53
N ASN A 512 13.15 -1.46 0.14
CA ASN A 512 12.23 -0.57 0.86
C ASN A 512 12.69 -0.23 2.29
N LYS A 513 13.95 -0.50 2.64
CA LYS A 513 14.55 -0.07 3.90
C LYS A 513 14.78 1.43 3.89
N VAL A 514 14.49 2.09 5.01
CA VAL A 514 14.94 3.45 5.25
C VAL A 514 16.43 3.41 5.50
N LEU A 515 17.17 4.11 4.65
CA LEU A 515 18.63 4.18 4.70
C LEU A 515 19.10 5.37 5.54
N GLU A 516 18.41 6.50 5.41
CA GLU A 516 18.78 7.75 6.05
C GLU A 516 17.57 8.65 6.29
N VAL A 517 17.60 9.43 7.39
CA VAL A 517 16.74 10.60 7.57
C VAL A 517 17.52 11.82 7.06
N VAL A 518 17.01 12.49 6.02
CA VAL A 518 17.73 13.57 5.34
C VAL A 518 17.88 14.77 6.27
N SER A 519 19.12 15.22 6.46
CA SER A 519 19.39 16.33 7.37
C SER A 519 18.88 17.68 6.84
N LYS A 520 18.58 18.60 7.75
CA LYS A 520 18.13 19.96 7.44
C LYS A 520 19.16 20.73 6.61
N ASN A 521 20.44 20.53 6.91
CA ASN A 521 21.51 21.18 6.15
C ASN A 521 21.51 20.71 4.70
N ALA A 522 21.17 19.45 4.41
CA ALA A 522 21.02 18.98 3.03
C ALA A 522 19.76 19.55 2.35
N ILE A 523 18.69 19.81 3.12
CA ILE A 523 17.43 20.37 2.60
C ILE A 523 17.51 21.87 2.33
N PHE A 524 18.34 22.61 3.06
CA PHE A 524 18.43 24.08 3.00
C PHE A 524 19.82 24.61 2.59
N ALA A 525 20.77 23.74 2.27
CA ALA A 525 21.93 24.10 1.44
C ALA A 525 21.47 24.51 0.03
#